data_AF-A0A954NVU0-F1
#
_entry.id   AF-A0A954NVU0-F1
#
_cell.length_a   1.000
_cell.length_b   1.000
_cell.length_c   1.000
_cell.angle_alpha   90.00
_cell.angle_beta   90.00
_cell.angle_gamma   90.00
#
_symmetry.space_group_name_H-M   'P 1'
#
loop_
_entity.id
_entity.type
_entity.pdbx_description
1 polymer ?
#
loop_
_entity_poly.entity_id
_entity_poly.type
_entity_poly.pdbx_seq_one_letter_code
_entity_poly.pdbx_strand_id
1 'polypeptide(L)'
;MNGSPFPADADGDALQRIADDGSDMSKPMSIDFFVAVPDEETGQHVARDARAIGYESDVSQDEESEEWTCYCTKTMLATYAN
;
A
#
# COMPACT_ATOMS: atom_id res chain seq x y z
N MET A 1 27.91 9.61 9.93
CA MET A 1 26.44 9.60 10.04
C MET A 1 25.97 8.55 9.06
N ASN A 2 25.40 7.44 9.55
CA ASN A 2 24.82 6.45 8.64
C ASN A 2 23.46 6.99 8.21
N GLY A 3 23.31 7.31 6.92
CA GLY A 3 22.01 7.59 6.36
C GLY A 3 21.10 6.36 6.50
N SER A 4 19.79 6.61 6.61
CA SER A 4 18.79 5.55 6.55
C SER A 4 19.03 4.67 5.31
N PRO A 5 18.86 3.34 5.39
CA PRO A 5 18.90 2.48 4.20
C PRO A 5 17.69 2.73 3.26
N PHE A 6 16.72 3.55 3.67
CA PHE A 6 15.52 3.87 2.91
C PHE A 6 15.66 5.20 2.16
N PRO A 7 14.88 5.40 1.08
CA PRO A 7 14.84 6.66 0.34
C PRO A 7 14.41 7.84 1.23
N ALA A 8 14.77 9.06 0.82
CA ALA A 8 14.32 10.28 1.49
C ALA A 8 12.97 10.77 0.92
N ASP A 9 11.97 9.89 0.89
CA ASP A 9 10.60 10.17 0.48
C ASP A 9 9.58 9.59 1.47
N ALA A 10 8.28 9.80 1.21
CA ALA A 10 7.22 9.37 2.11
C ALA A 10 7.21 7.84 2.36
N ASP A 11 7.57 7.06 1.33
CA ASP A 11 7.62 5.61 1.40
C ASP A 11 8.83 5.16 2.24
N GLY A 12 9.98 5.79 2.04
CA GLY A 12 11.18 5.53 2.84
C GLY A 12 11.01 5.90 4.31
N ASP A 13 10.33 7.02 4.60
CA ASP A 13 9.96 7.40 5.96
C ASP A 13 8.99 6.37 6.59
N ALA A 14 8.05 5.83 5.83
CA ALA A 14 7.14 4.78 6.31
C ALA A 14 7.89 3.48 6.64
N LEU A 15 8.81 3.05 5.76
CA LEU A 15 9.65 1.87 5.98
C LEU A 15 10.58 2.03 7.19
N GLN A 16 11.14 3.23 7.39
CA GLN A 16 11.96 3.53 8.55
C GLN A 16 11.17 3.37 9.85
N ARG A 17 9.93 3.89 9.91
CA ARG A 17 9.06 3.72 11.09
C ARG A 17 8.77 2.25 11.39
N ILE A 18 8.48 1.45 10.36
CA ILE A 18 8.22 0.01 10.53
C ILE A 18 9.45 -0.71 11.10
N ALA A 19 10.65 -0.36 10.62
CA ALA A 19 11.91 -0.90 11.13
C ALA A 19 12.21 -0.45 12.57
N ASP A 20 11.98 0.82 12.89
CA ASP A 20 12.19 1.41 14.22
C ASP A 20 11.27 0.78 15.28
N ASP A 21 10.06 0.37 14.90
CA ASP A 21 9.11 -0.37 15.74
C ASP A 21 9.54 -1.84 15.99
N GLY A 22 10.66 -2.28 15.40
CA GLY A 22 11.25 -3.60 15.63
C GLY A 22 10.74 -4.71 14.69
N SER A 23 10.06 -4.35 13.60
CA SER A 23 9.61 -5.33 12.60
C SER A 23 10.78 -6.03 11.90
N ASP A 24 10.64 -7.32 11.65
CA ASP A 24 11.62 -8.09 10.89
C ASP A 24 11.43 -7.86 9.38
N MET A 25 12.12 -6.84 8.86
CA MET A 25 12.07 -6.42 7.46
C MET A 25 12.53 -7.48 6.45
N SER A 26 13.12 -8.60 6.92
CA SER A 26 13.52 -9.72 6.05
C SER A 26 12.38 -10.69 5.72
N LYS A 27 11.21 -10.53 6.36
CA LYS A 27 10.05 -11.41 6.18
C LYS A 27 8.94 -10.72 5.40
N PRO A 28 8.15 -11.49 4.61
CA PRO A 28 6.97 -10.94 3.95
C PRO A 28 5.95 -10.42 4.96
N MET A 29 5.34 -9.31 4.63
CA MET A 29 4.27 -8.65 5.40
C MET A 29 3.09 -8.37 4.47
N SER A 30 1.89 -8.35 5.03
CA SER A 30 0.73 -7.83 4.31
C SER A 30 0.86 -6.31 4.24
N ILE A 31 0.96 -5.78 3.02
CA ILE A 31 1.02 -4.34 2.77
C ILE A 31 -0.28 -3.92 2.09
N ASP A 32 -0.94 -2.93 2.69
CA ASP A 32 -2.18 -2.35 2.19
C ASP A 32 -1.90 -1.05 1.46
N PHE A 33 -2.44 -0.94 0.25
CA PHE A 33 -2.42 0.26 -0.58
C PHE A 33 -3.84 0.79 -0.71
N PHE A 34 -4.02 2.08 -0.42
CA PHE A 34 -5.30 2.77 -0.49
C PHE A 34 -5.29 3.69 -1.72
N VAL A 35 -6.10 3.36 -2.73
CA VAL A 35 -6.18 4.13 -3.97
C VAL A 35 -7.48 4.92 -3.97
N ALA A 36 -7.38 6.24 -3.78
CA ALA A 36 -8.52 7.14 -3.95
C ALA A 36 -8.97 7.15 -5.42
N VAL A 37 -10.26 6.95 -5.66
CA VAL A 37 -10.87 6.90 -6.99
C VAL A 37 -12.10 7.80 -7.04
N PRO A 38 -12.46 8.34 -8.22
CA PRO A 38 -13.57 9.28 -8.33
C PRO A 38 -14.96 8.64 -8.15
N ASP A 39 -15.09 7.34 -8.43
CA ASP A 39 -16.36 6.61 -8.41
C ASP A 39 -16.14 5.09 -8.28
N GLU A 40 -17.24 4.37 -8.03
CA GLU A 40 -17.25 2.91 -7.92
C GLU A 40 -16.73 2.21 -9.18
N GLU A 41 -17.14 2.67 -10.36
CA GLU A 41 -16.77 2.05 -11.64
C GLU A 41 -15.25 2.09 -11.86
N THR A 42 -14.64 3.25 -11.62
CA THR A 42 -13.19 3.44 -11.68
C THR A 42 -12.50 2.57 -10.62
N GLY A 43 -13.05 2.51 -9.41
CA GLY A 43 -12.57 1.60 -8.36
C GLY A 43 -12.59 0.14 -8.78
N GLN A 44 -13.67 -0.32 -9.41
CA GLN A 44 -13.79 -1.70 -9.89
C GLN A 44 -12.79 -2.01 -11.01
N HIS A 45 -12.50 -1.05 -11.88
CA HIS A 45 -11.43 -1.19 -12.89
C HIS A 45 -10.05 -1.32 -12.24
N VAL A 46 -9.72 -0.48 -11.26
CA VAL A 46 -8.47 -0.57 -10.49
C VAL A 46 -8.38 -1.93 -9.78
N ALA A 47 -9.44 -2.35 -9.09
CA ALA A 47 -9.48 -3.62 -8.37
C ALA A 47 -9.30 -4.82 -9.32
N ARG A 48 -9.89 -4.79 -10.52
CA ARG A 48 -9.70 -5.83 -11.53
C ARG A 48 -8.23 -5.92 -11.96
N ASP A 49 -7.61 -4.80 -12.27
CA ASP A 49 -6.24 -4.76 -12.76
C ASP A 49 -5.24 -5.12 -11.65
N ALA A 50 -5.48 -4.68 -10.42
CA ALA A 50 -4.70 -5.06 -9.24
C ALA A 50 -4.78 -6.57 -8.96
N ARG A 51 -5.99 -7.15 -9.01
CA ARG A 51 -6.17 -8.62 -8.89
C ARG A 51 -5.44 -9.38 -9.99
N ALA A 52 -5.42 -8.87 -11.21
CA ALA A 52 -4.72 -9.50 -12.33
C ALA A 52 -3.18 -9.57 -12.12
N ILE A 53 -2.62 -8.67 -11.30
CA ILE A 53 -1.18 -8.65 -10.95
C ILE A 53 -0.89 -9.18 -9.52
N GLY A 54 -1.87 -9.88 -8.93
CA GLY A 54 -1.70 -10.66 -7.71
C GLY A 54 -1.94 -9.91 -6.40
N TYR A 55 -2.76 -8.86 -6.42
CA TYR A 55 -3.27 -8.22 -5.19
C TYR A 55 -4.63 -8.82 -4.82
N GLU A 56 -4.92 -8.85 -3.53
CA GLU A 56 -6.30 -8.94 -3.05
C GLU A 56 -6.86 -7.53 -3.05
N SER A 57 -8.05 -7.31 -3.62
CA SER A 57 -8.60 -5.96 -3.74
C SER A 57 -10.08 -5.90 -3.45
N ASP A 58 -10.54 -4.78 -2.91
CA ASP A 58 -11.95 -4.45 -2.64
C ASP A 58 -12.20 -2.95 -2.86
N VAL A 59 -13.45 -2.56 -3.09
CA VAL A 59 -13.84 -1.16 -3.36
C VAL A 59 -14.95 -0.79 -2.39
N SER A 60 -14.73 0.25 -1.60
CA SER A 60 -15.71 0.75 -0.64
C SER A 60 -15.83 2.26 -0.75
N GLN A 61 -17.02 2.76 -0.47
CA GLN A 61 -17.29 4.18 -0.29
C GLN A 61 -17.27 4.50 1.21
N ASP A 62 -16.64 5.60 1.59
CA ASP A 62 -16.76 6.13 2.94
C ASP A 62 -18.15 6.77 3.14
N GLU A 63 -18.83 6.42 4.24
CA GLU A 63 -20.19 6.89 4.50
C GLU A 63 -20.27 8.38 4.88
N GLU A 64 -19.17 8.97 5.36
CA GLU A 64 -19.12 10.37 5.80
C GLU A 64 -18.61 11.31 4.69
N SER A 65 -17.49 10.95 4.05
CA SER A 65 -16.88 11.78 3.00
C SER A 65 -17.42 11.49 1.61
N GLU A 66 -18.19 10.42 1.43
CA GLU A 66 -18.65 9.89 0.13
C GLU A 66 -17.50 9.52 -0.83
N GLU A 67 -16.25 9.48 -0.35
CA GLU A 67 -15.07 9.18 -1.15
C GLU A 67 -14.97 7.69 -1.45
N TRP A 68 -14.60 7.37 -2.68
CA TRP A 68 -14.36 5.99 -3.09
C TRP A 68 -12.89 5.62 -2.92
N THR A 69 -12.64 4.48 -2.30
CA THR A 69 -11.29 3.92 -2.14
C THR A 69 -11.25 2.48 -2.64
N CYS A 70 -10.26 2.18 -3.48
CA CYS A 70 -9.88 0.81 -3.78
C CYS A 70 -8.76 0.38 -2.83
N TYR A 71 -9.07 -0.61 -1.99
CA TYR A 71 -8.15 -1.24 -1.06
C TYR A 71 -7.43 -2.36 -1.81
N CYS A 72 -6.10 -2.37 -1.79
CA CYS A 72 -5.28 -3.39 -2.45
C CYS A 72 -4.23 -3.93 -1.48
N THR A 73 -4.33 -5.20 -1.13
CA THR A 73 -3.41 -5.89 -0.20
C THR A 73 -2.49 -6.84 -0.97
N LYS A 74 -1.21 -6.86 -0.60
CA LYS A 74 -0.25 -7.85 -1.09
C LYS A 74 0.72 -8.28 -0.02
N THR A 75 0.92 -9.59 0.08
CA THR A 75 1.98 -10.16 0.91
C THR A 75 3.32 -10.04 0.17
N MET A 76 4.20 -9.18 0.66
CA MET A 76 5.49 -8.91 0.04
C MET A 76 6.55 -8.47 1.06
N LEU A 77 7.83 -8.49 0.68
CA LEU A 77 8.86 -7.83 1.47
C LEU A 77 8.64 -6.32 1.42
N ALA A 78 8.72 -5.64 2.57
CA ALA A 78 8.70 -4.19 2.64
C ALA A 78 10.08 -3.62 2.27
N THR A 79 10.40 -3.78 0.99
CA THR A 79 11.62 -3.30 0.38
C THR A 79 11.29 -2.25 -0.66
N TYR A 80 12.13 -1.23 -0.73
CA TYR A 80 12.09 -0.22 -1.79
C TYR A 80 13.20 -0.55 -2.79
N ALA A 81 12.86 -1.25 -3.87
CA ALA A 81 13.77 -1.58 -4.95
C ALA A 81 13.29 -0.90 -6.24
N ASN A 82 14.14 -0.05 -6.82
CA ASN A 82 13.94 0.53 -8.15
C ASN A 82 14.03 -0.53 -9.25
#